data_AF-A0A497MTN7-F1
#
_entry.id   AF-A0A497MTN7-F1
#
_cell.length_a   1.000
_cell.length_b   1.000
_cell.length_c   1.000
_cell.angle_alpha   90.00
_cell.angle_beta   90.00
_cell.angle_gamma   90.00
#
_symmetry.space_group_name_H-M   'P 1'
#
loop_
_entity.id
_entity.type
_entity.pdbx_description
1 polymer ?
#
loop_
_entity_poly.entity_id
_entity_poly.type
_entity_poly.pdbx_seq_one_letter_code
_entity_poly.pdbx_strand_id
1 'polypeptide(L)'
;LHFNLLQLLISTFLQLIMVIIGAYYNRKTLELSLKDRERPTIVELMGFVIAPLREWLENQKGRERPEALNLEEAILRGRFRGRFRVSGDVIHEPPNPRLILSEFNILLDKLGFKEKWDEKQGRYNEVVSRLSKKINSLEEKLREIIENDQRIKESYDRIEHKPSTFNYFKEELVKGFYSCYRSHRIEGMWYYVGEQVFQQIRENVVELLKCIDDMMKNRDGVVKELMSLLEEMRIQLKKEYHLKPSEQEPLISFLPTHIH
;
A
#
# COMPACT_ATOMS: atom_id res chain seq x y z
N LEU A 1 50.26 -32.33 -48.36
CA LEU A 1 48.79 -32.37 -48.19
C LEU A 1 48.35 -32.10 -46.74
N HIS A 2 48.88 -32.81 -45.74
CA HIS A 2 48.44 -32.68 -44.33
C HIS A 2 48.63 -31.29 -43.70
N PHE A 3 49.71 -30.57 -44.03
CA PHE A 3 49.97 -29.24 -43.48
C PHE A 3 48.94 -28.18 -43.92
N ASN A 4 48.54 -28.18 -45.19
CA ASN A 4 47.51 -27.28 -45.72
C ASN A 4 46.13 -27.57 -45.13
N LEU A 5 45.84 -28.85 -44.85
CA LEU A 5 44.58 -29.28 -44.25
C LEU A 5 44.49 -28.84 -42.78
N LEU A 6 45.61 -28.91 -42.05
CA LEU A 6 45.71 -28.41 -40.67
C LEU A 6 45.56 -26.88 -40.61
N GLN A 7 46.20 -26.13 -41.51
CA GLN A 7 46.04 -24.67 -41.60
C GLN A 7 44.59 -24.27 -41.92
N LEU A 8 43.93 -25.00 -42.83
CA LEU A 8 42.53 -24.75 -43.17
C LEU A 8 41.62 -24.96 -41.96
N LEU A 9 41.81 -26.06 -41.23
CA LEU A 9 41.05 -26.38 -40.01
C LEU A 9 41.23 -25.31 -38.92
N ILE A 10 42.47 -24.89 -38.65
CA ILE A 10 42.77 -23.83 -37.68
C ILE A 10 42.10 -22.52 -38.09
N SER A 11 42.17 -22.14 -39.37
CA SER A 11 41.53 -20.93 -39.89
C SER A 11 40.00 -20.96 -39.72
N THR A 12 39.35 -22.06 -40.10
CA THR A 12 37.90 -22.22 -39.89
C THR A 12 37.50 -22.21 -38.42
N PHE A 13 38.32 -22.79 -37.54
CA PHE A 13 38.04 -22.80 -36.11
C PHE A 13 38.16 -21.40 -35.49
N LEU A 14 39.17 -20.62 -35.91
CA LEU A 14 39.32 -19.22 -35.51
C LEU A 14 38.17 -18.35 -36.02
N GLN A 15 37.73 -18.56 -37.26
CA GLN A 15 36.56 -17.87 -37.82
C GLN A 15 35.29 -18.18 -37.01
N LEU A 16 35.07 -19.45 -36.64
CA LEU A 16 33.94 -19.86 -35.80
C LEU A 16 33.98 -19.19 -34.42
N ILE A 17 35.14 -19.15 -33.77
CA ILE A 17 35.34 -18.46 -32.50
C ILE A 17 35.00 -16.97 -32.64
N MET A 18 35.48 -16.31 -33.70
CA MET A 18 35.19 -14.89 -33.96
C MET A 18 33.70 -14.63 -34.19
N VAL A 19 32.99 -15.54 -34.85
CA VAL A 19 31.52 -15.45 -35.02
C VAL A 19 30.80 -15.60 -33.68
N ILE A 20 31.21 -16.55 -32.83
CA ILE A 20 30.62 -16.73 -31.49
C ILE A 20 30.84 -15.49 -30.63
N ILE A 21 32.06 -14.94 -30.64
CA ILE A 21 32.40 -13.71 -29.93
C ILE A 21 31.57 -12.54 -30.47
N GLY A 22 31.50 -12.37 -31.80
CA GLY A 22 30.71 -11.32 -32.44
C GLY A 22 29.23 -11.41 -32.11
N ALA A 23 28.65 -12.61 -32.13
CA ALA A 23 27.26 -12.85 -31.75
C ALA A 23 27.00 -12.52 -30.27
N TYR A 24 27.94 -12.87 -29.38
CA TYR A 24 27.86 -12.53 -27.96
C TYR A 24 27.87 -11.01 -27.72
N TYR A 25 28.80 -10.29 -28.35
CA TYR A 25 28.85 -8.83 -28.24
C TYR A 25 27.63 -8.15 -28.84
N ASN A 26 27.16 -8.60 -30.01
CA ASN A 26 25.93 -8.07 -30.62
C ASN A 26 24.71 -8.26 -29.72
N ARG A 27 24.56 -9.46 -29.14
CA ARG A 27 23.49 -9.73 -28.17
C ARG A 27 23.59 -8.81 -26.95
N LYS A 28 24.80 -8.65 -26.38
CA LYS A 28 25.02 -7.78 -25.23
C LYS A 28 24.72 -6.30 -25.54
N THR A 29 25.08 -5.83 -26.73
CA THR A 29 24.79 -4.46 -27.19
C THR A 29 23.30 -4.24 -27.39
N LEU A 30 22.58 -5.22 -27.95
CA LEU A 30 21.12 -5.19 -28.07
C LEU A 30 20.44 -5.14 -26.70
N GLU A 31 20.88 -5.98 -25.75
CA GLU A 31 20.36 -5.98 -24.37
C GLU A 31 20.60 -4.63 -23.67
N LEU A 32 21.76 -4.01 -23.85
CA LEU A 32 22.05 -2.67 -23.32
C LEU A 32 21.16 -1.60 -23.97
N SER A 33 21.00 -1.63 -25.29
CA SER A 33 20.15 -0.66 -26.00
C SER A 33 18.68 -0.76 -25.59
N LEU A 34 18.17 -1.97 -25.35
CA LEU A 34 16.80 -2.18 -24.84
C LEU A 34 16.66 -1.61 -23.42
N LYS A 35 17.64 -1.89 -22.54
CA LYS A 35 17.62 -1.36 -21.17
C LYS A 35 17.67 0.17 -21.13
N ASP A 36 18.47 0.80 -21.99
CA ASP A 36 18.55 2.25 -22.08
C ASP A 36 17.21 2.88 -22.52
N ARG A 37 16.46 2.19 -23.38
CA ARG A 37 15.11 2.63 -23.82
C ARG A 37 14.05 2.47 -22.72
N GLU A 38 14.14 1.40 -21.93
CA GLU A 38 13.17 1.11 -20.87
C GLU A 38 13.44 1.90 -19.57
N ARG A 39 14.69 2.30 -19.34
CA ARG A 39 15.12 2.95 -18.09
C ARG A 39 14.25 4.15 -17.68
N PRO A 40 13.85 5.08 -18.57
CA PRO A 40 12.96 6.19 -18.20
C PRO A 40 11.63 5.71 -17.61
N THR A 41 10.98 4.73 -18.25
CA THR A 41 9.74 4.12 -17.76
C THR A 41 9.93 3.46 -16.40
N ILE A 42 11.07 2.78 -16.17
CA ILE A 42 11.37 2.20 -14.86
C ILE A 42 11.54 3.26 -13.78
N VAL A 43 12.19 4.39 -14.08
CA VAL A 43 12.32 5.52 -13.15
C VAL A 43 10.93 6.11 -12.83
N GLU A 44 10.07 6.27 -13.82
CA GLU A 44 8.68 6.72 -13.61
C GLU A 44 7.90 5.75 -12.74
N LEU A 45 7.93 4.44 -13.03
CA LEU A 45 7.25 3.42 -12.23
C LEU A 45 7.77 3.39 -10.78
N MET A 46 9.06 3.62 -10.59
CA MET A 46 9.65 3.72 -9.27
C MET A 46 9.08 4.91 -8.48
N GLY A 47 9.02 6.07 -9.11
CA GLY A 47 8.58 7.32 -8.50
C GLY A 47 7.07 7.47 -8.36
N PHE A 48 6.27 6.93 -9.28
CA PHE A 48 4.81 7.08 -9.29
C PHE A 48 4.05 5.88 -8.71
N VAL A 49 4.66 4.69 -8.66
CA VAL A 49 3.97 3.48 -8.20
C VAL A 49 4.72 2.82 -7.05
N ILE A 50 5.93 2.30 -7.27
CA ILE A 50 6.60 1.40 -6.31
C ILE A 50 6.86 2.10 -4.97
N ALA A 51 7.53 3.26 -4.98
CA ALA A 51 7.83 3.98 -3.76
C ALA A 51 6.56 4.57 -3.09
N PRO A 52 5.65 5.27 -3.81
CA PRO A 52 4.41 5.78 -3.21
C PRO A 52 3.50 4.70 -2.64
N LEU A 53 3.40 3.56 -3.31
CA LEU A 53 2.56 2.45 -2.86
C LEU A 53 3.10 1.80 -1.59
N ARG A 54 4.43 1.67 -1.48
CA ARG A 54 5.07 1.21 -0.24
C ARG A 54 4.78 2.16 0.92
N GLU A 55 4.86 3.47 0.70
CA GLU A 55 4.50 4.46 1.72
C GLU A 55 3.03 4.38 2.10
N TRP A 56 2.13 4.26 1.12
CA TRP A 56 0.70 4.11 1.37
C TRP A 56 0.40 2.85 2.17
N LEU A 57 1.00 1.71 1.81
CA LEU A 57 0.85 0.44 2.53
C LEU A 57 1.30 0.56 3.99
N GLU A 58 2.44 1.18 4.25
CA GLU A 58 2.89 1.42 5.62
C GLU A 58 1.89 2.27 6.41
N ASN A 59 1.29 3.28 5.77
CA ASN A 59 0.26 4.13 6.39
C ASN A 59 -1.05 3.39 6.68
N GLN A 60 -1.33 2.25 6.05
CA GLN A 60 -2.53 1.44 6.33
C GLN A 60 -2.39 0.58 7.59
N LYS A 61 -1.16 0.33 8.05
CA LYS A 61 -0.91 -0.50 9.24
C LYS A 61 -1.51 0.16 10.48
N GLY A 62 -2.17 -0.66 11.30
CA GLY A 62 -2.80 -0.18 12.52
C GLY A 62 -3.97 0.78 12.33
N ARG A 63 -4.40 1.14 11.11
CA ARG A 63 -5.62 1.93 10.90
C ARG A 63 -6.85 1.12 11.27
N GLU A 64 -7.80 1.73 11.96
CA GLU A 64 -9.08 1.10 12.31
C GLU A 64 -9.92 0.89 11.04
N ARG A 65 -10.02 1.94 10.22
CA ARG A 65 -10.69 1.91 8.91
C ARG A 65 -9.66 2.06 7.78
N PRO A 66 -9.02 0.95 7.35
CA PRO A 66 -8.10 0.97 6.21
C PRO A 66 -8.86 1.16 4.89
N GLU A 67 -8.14 1.65 3.89
CA GLU A 67 -8.68 1.84 2.54
C GLU A 67 -8.43 0.60 1.67
N ALA A 68 -9.34 0.32 0.74
CA ALA A 68 -9.09 -0.72 -0.26
C ALA A 68 -7.96 -0.28 -1.21
N LEU A 69 -7.12 -1.22 -1.62
CA LEU A 69 -6.06 -0.97 -2.59
C LEU A 69 -6.64 -0.94 -4.00
N ASN A 70 -6.86 0.29 -4.48
CA ASN A 70 -7.20 0.61 -5.86
C ASN A 70 -6.13 1.56 -6.44
N LEU A 71 -5.20 1.00 -7.23
CA LEU A 71 -4.08 1.78 -7.78
C LEU A 71 -4.52 2.87 -8.75
N GLU A 72 -5.57 2.64 -9.55
CA GLU A 72 -6.06 3.64 -10.49
C GLU A 72 -6.55 4.89 -9.76
N GLU A 73 -7.40 4.67 -8.76
CA GLU A 73 -7.91 5.75 -7.92
C GLU A 73 -6.81 6.43 -7.10
N ALA A 74 -5.84 5.65 -6.59
CA ALA A 74 -4.72 6.18 -5.82
C ALA A 74 -3.79 7.09 -6.65
N ILE A 75 -3.49 6.70 -7.90
CA ILE A 75 -2.69 7.52 -8.83
C ILE A 75 -3.46 8.78 -9.22
N LEU A 76 -4.75 8.65 -9.55
CA LEU A 76 -5.62 9.78 -9.90
C LEU A 76 -5.70 10.84 -8.79
N ARG A 77 -5.71 10.40 -7.53
CA ARG A 77 -5.83 11.28 -6.35
C ARG A 77 -4.48 11.64 -5.73
N GLY A 78 -3.36 11.17 -6.28
CA GLY A 78 -2.04 11.40 -5.71
C GLY A 78 -1.69 12.89 -5.63
N ARG A 79 -1.10 13.34 -4.51
CA ARG A 79 -0.49 14.67 -4.43
C ARG A 79 0.96 14.59 -4.87
N PHE A 80 1.35 15.48 -5.78
CA PHE A 80 2.74 15.68 -6.14
C PHE A 80 3.55 16.13 -4.94
N ARG A 81 4.60 15.38 -4.62
CA ARG A 81 5.62 15.86 -3.69
C ARG A 81 6.41 16.91 -4.46
N GLY A 82 6.26 18.17 -4.08
CA GLY A 82 6.89 19.34 -4.70
C GLY A 82 8.43 19.38 -4.69
N ARG A 83 9.13 18.23 -4.64
CA ARG A 83 10.59 18.13 -4.83
C ARG A 83 11.04 18.58 -6.23
N PHE A 84 10.11 18.83 -7.15
CA PHE A 84 10.34 19.44 -8.46
C PHE A 84 9.76 20.87 -8.58
N ARG A 85 9.52 21.59 -7.48
CA ARG A 85 9.55 23.06 -7.53
C ARG A 85 11.02 23.52 -7.50
N VAL A 86 11.74 23.28 -8.59
CA VAL A 86 13.03 23.93 -8.83
C VAL A 86 12.92 24.61 -10.18
N SER A 87 12.76 25.93 -10.13
CA SER A 87 13.25 26.87 -11.14
C SER A 87 13.07 26.47 -12.62
N GLY A 88 11.92 26.81 -13.20
CA GLY A 88 11.74 26.88 -14.65
C GLY A 88 11.45 25.56 -15.36
N ASP A 89 10.21 25.42 -15.83
CA ASP A 89 9.83 24.76 -17.09
C ASP A 89 9.68 23.24 -17.22
N VAL A 90 9.57 22.45 -16.15
CA VAL A 90 9.00 21.08 -16.28
C VAL A 90 7.97 20.81 -15.18
N ILE A 91 6.70 21.10 -15.47
CA ILE A 91 5.58 20.48 -14.75
C ILE A 91 5.59 19.01 -15.20
N HIS A 92 6.00 18.09 -14.34
CA HIS A 92 5.68 16.68 -14.54
C HIS A 92 4.17 16.54 -14.43
N GLU A 93 3.48 16.61 -15.55
CA GLU A 93 2.10 16.17 -15.60
C GLU A 93 2.04 14.73 -15.10
N PRO A 94 1.02 14.36 -14.28
CA PRO A 94 0.84 12.98 -13.89
C PRO A 94 0.80 12.14 -15.16
N PRO A 95 1.64 11.10 -15.28
CA PRO A 95 1.52 10.23 -16.43
C PRO A 95 0.11 9.61 -16.42
N ASN A 96 -0.45 9.36 -17.59
CA ASN A 96 -1.82 8.88 -17.71
C ASN A 96 -2.00 7.63 -16.81
N PRO A 97 -2.93 7.63 -15.83
CA PRO A 97 -3.05 6.54 -14.86
C PRO A 97 -3.18 5.17 -15.51
N ARG A 98 -3.94 5.07 -16.62
CA ARG A 98 -4.11 3.81 -17.36
C ARG A 98 -2.81 3.34 -17.99
N LEU A 99 -2.01 4.27 -18.51
CA LEU A 99 -0.70 3.96 -19.09
C LEU A 99 0.25 3.48 -18.00
N ILE A 100 0.37 4.21 -16.87
CA ILE A 100 1.22 3.79 -15.74
C ILE A 100 0.81 2.41 -15.22
N LEU A 101 -0.49 2.15 -15.07
CA LEU A 101 -0.97 0.85 -14.60
C LEU A 101 -0.65 -0.26 -15.58
N SER A 102 -0.79 0.00 -16.89
CA SER A 102 -0.41 -0.95 -17.92
C SER A 102 1.08 -1.27 -17.82
N GLU A 103 1.93 -0.25 -17.76
CA GLU A 103 3.38 -0.41 -17.62
C GLU A 103 3.77 -1.12 -16.31
N PHE A 104 3.06 -0.85 -15.21
CA PHE A 104 3.26 -1.55 -13.95
C PHE A 104 2.89 -3.03 -14.05
N ASN A 105 1.79 -3.37 -14.72
CA ASN A 105 1.41 -4.77 -14.95
C ASN A 105 2.43 -5.49 -15.85
N ILE A 106 2.87 -4.85 -16.93
CA ILE A 106 3.93 -5.38 -17.80
C ILE A 106 5.22 -5.62 -17.00
N LEU A 107 5.56 -4.69 -16.11
CA LEU A 107 6.71 -4.82 -15.23
C LEU A 107 6.56 -6.01 -14.27
N LEU A 108 5.38 -6.18 -13.66
CA LEU A 108 5.09 -7.32 -12.79
C LEU A 108 5.24 -8.65 -13.53
N ASP A 109 4.75 -8.74 -14.78
CA ASP A 109 4.89 -9.92 -15.63
C ASP A 109 6.36 -10.19 -15.96
N LYS A 110 7.09 -9.16 -16.39
CA LYS A 110 8.51 -9.25 -16.75
C LYS A 110 9.38 -9.72 -15.59
N LEU A 111 9.05 -9.30 -14.36
CA LEU A 111 9.76 -9.70 -13.14
C LEU A 111 9.24 -11.01 -12.54
N GLY A 112 8.15 -11.60 -13.07
CA GLY A 112 7.54 -12.81 -12.53
C GLY A 112 6.82 -12.61 -11.20
N PHE A 113 6.37 -11.40 -10.89
CA PHE A 113 5.67 -11.05 -9.65
C PHE A 113 4.16 -10.89 -9.79
N LYS A 114 3.61 -10.93 -11.02
CA LYS A 114 2.19 -10.66 -11.28
C LYS A 114 1.23 -11.53 -10.47
N GLU A 115 1.41 -12.84 -10.50
CA GLU A 115 0.54 -13.78 -9.76
C GLU A 115 0.57 -13.52 -8.25
N LYS A 116 1.77 -13.35 -7.68
CA LYS A 116 1.96 -13.03 -6.25
C LYS A 116 1.35 -11.68 -5.88
N TRP A 117 1.48 -10.69 -6.77
CA TRP A 117 0.91 -9.37 -6.58
C TRP A 117 -0.62 -9.44 -6.52
N ASP A 118 -1.24 -10.06 -7.52
CA ASP A 118 -2.69 -10.16 -7.65
C ASP A 118 -3.30 -10.95 -6.49
N GLU A 119 -2.68 -12.08 -6.09
CA GLU A 119 -3.11 -12.87 -4.94
C GLU A 119 -3.11 -12.02 -3.64
N LYS A 120 -2.03 -11.30 -3.39
CA LYS A 120 -1.86 -10.52 -2.16
C LYS A 120 -2.73 -9.27 -2.13
N GLN A 121 -2.88 -8.58 -3.28
CA GLN A 121 -3.81 -7.46 -3.41
C GLN A 121 -5.25 -7.94 -3.19
N GLY A 122 -5.63 -9.09 -3.77
CA GLY A 122 -6.93 -9.71 -3.57
C GLY A 122 -7.20 -10.03 -2.10
N ARG A 123 -6.26 -10.72 -1.45
CA ARG A 123 -6.33 -11.03 0.00
C ARG A 123 -6.43 -9.76 0.85
N TYR A 124 -5.66 -8.72 0.55
CA TYR A 124 -5.73 -7.45 1.26
C TYR A 124 -7.13 -6.83 1.17
N ASN A 125 -7.65 -6.71 -0.05
CA ASN A 125 -8.98 -6.11 -0.29
C ASN A 125 -10.11 -6.94 0.33
N GLU A 126 -10.00 -8.27 0.35
CA GLU A 126 -10.96 -9.14 1.04
C GLU A 126 -10.96 -8.87 2.56
N VAL A 127 -9.78 -8.81 3.18
CA VAL A 127 -9.65 -8.55 4.61
C VAL A 127 -10.18 -7.15 4.96
N VAL A 128 -9.86 -6.13 4.17
CA VAL A 128 -10.39 -4.76 4.36
C VAL A 128 -11.93 -4.74 4.29
N SER A 129 -12.51 -5.40 3.29
CA SER A 129 -13.97 -5.49 3.14
C SER A 129 -14.64 -6.18 4.34
N ARG A 130 -14.07 -7.31 4.80
CA ARG A 130 -14.58 -8.05 5.96
C ARG A 130 -14.44 -7.26 7.26
N LEU A 131 -13.30 -6.57 7.44
CA LEU A 131 -13.05 -5.72 8.59
C LEU A 131 -14.05 -4.57 8.66
N SER A 132 -14.31 -3.89 7.53
CA SER A 132 -15.31 -2.81 7.46
C SER A 132 -16.70 -3.30 7.89
N LYS A 133 -17.13 -4.47 7.41
CA LYS A 133 -18.40 -5.08 7.84
C LYS A 133 -18.42 -5.36 9.34
N LYS A 134 -17.33 -5.88 9.91
CA LYS A 134 -17.25 -6.18 11.35
C LYS A 134 -17.23 -4.93 12.23
N ILE A 135 -16.57 -3.87 11.79
CA ILE A 135 -16.60 -2.56 12.47
C ILE A 135 -18.03 -2.00 12.44
N ASN A 136 -18.71 -2.05 11.30
CA ASN A 136 -20.10 -1.59 11.22
C ASN A 136 -21.02 -2.42 12.15
N SER A 137 -20.85 -3.75 12.21
CA SER A 137 -21.60 -4.59 13.16
C SER A 137 -21.29 -4.27 14.63
N LEU A 138 -20.05 -3.88 14.94
CA LEU A 138 -19.70 -3.40 16.29
C LEU A 138 -20.45 -2.09 16.58
N GLU A 139 -20.45 -1.14 15.65
CA GLU A 139 -21.14 0.15 15.82
C GLU A 139 -22.65 -0.03 15.98
N GLU A 140 -23.28 -0.90 15.20
CA GLU A 140 -24.70 -1.26 15.33
C GLU A 140 -25.00 -1.84 16.71
N LYS A 141 -24.21 -2.83 17.16
CA LYS A 141 -24.39 -3.43 18.48
C LYS A 141 -24.16 -2.42 19.61
N LEU A 142 -23.20 -1.51 19.46
CA LEU A 142 -22.97 -0.43 20.41
C LEU A 142 -24.15 0.53 20.46
N ARG A 143 -24.73 0.91 19.31
CA ARG A 143 -25.95 1.74 19.27
C ARG A 143 -27.09 1.08 20.03
N GLU A 144 -27.34 -0.21 19.81
CA GLU A 144 -28.38 -0.97 20.51
C GLU A 144 -28.19 -1.00 22.03
N ILE A 145 -26.95 -1.23 22.49
CA ILE A 145 -26.63 -1.24 23.93
C ILE A 145 -26.80 0.16 24.52
N ILE A 146 -26.25 1.18 23.84
CA ILE A 146 -26.23 2.57 24.31
C ILE A 146 -27.64 3.17 24.36
N GLU A 147 -28.51 2.85 23.39
CA GLU A 147 -29.88 3.35 23.34
C GLU A 147 -30.70 2.98 24.58
N ASN A 148 -30.45 1.78 25.11
CA ASN A 148 -31.23 1.19 26.20
C ASN A 148 -30.55 1.34 27.58
N ASP A 149 -29.32 1.87 27.65
CA ASP A 149 -28.59 1.98 28.92
C ASP A 149 -28.96 3.27 29.68
N GLN A 150 -29.79 3.10 30.71
CA GLN A 150 -30.23 4.20 31.58
C GLN A 150 -29.07 4.96 32.22
N ARG A 151 -27.94 4.31 32.49
CA ARG A 151 -26.77 4.96 33.13
C ARG A 151 -26.10 5.95 32.20
N ILE A 152 -26.12 5.70 30.89
CA ILE A 152 -25.60 6.64 29.90
C ILE A 152 -26.45 7.92 29.88
N LYS A 153 -27.77 7.78 29.97
CA LYS A 153 -28.69 8.91 30.09
C LYS A 153 -28.44 9.69 31.39
N GLU A 154 -28.32 9.01 32.51
CA GLU A 154 -28.00 9.65 33.79
C GLU A 154 -26.65 10.37 33.77
N SER A 155 -25.62 9.75 33.18
CA SER A 155 -24.31 10.40 33.01
C SER A 155 -24.42 11.65 32.16
N TYR A 156 -25.15 11.60 31.04
CA TYR A 156 -25.37 12.77 30.18
C TYR A 156 -26.09 13.92 30.91
N ASP A 157 -27.11 13.60 31.71
CA ASP A 157 -27.88 14.63 32.43
C ASP A 157 -27.08 15.34 33.53
N ARG A 158 -26.04 14.69 34.06
CA ARG A 158 -25.12 15.25 35.07
C ARG A 158 -24.00 16.12 34.47
N ILE A 159 -23.85 16.17 33.15
CA ILE A 159 -22.85 17.01 32.49
C ILE A 159 -23.29 18.48 32.59
N GLU A 160 -22.52 19.32 33.29
CA GLU A 160 -22.82 20.75 33.46
C GLU A 160 -22.86 21.50 32.13
N HIS A 161 -21.91 21.21 31.22
CA HIS A 161 -21.78 21.84 29.91
C HIS A 161 -22.06 20.81 28.82
N LYS A 162 -23.35 20.58 28.53
CA LYS A 162 -23.78 19.54 27.58
C LYS A 162 -23.19 19.81 26.19
N PRO A 163 -22.46 18.83 25.59
CA PRO A 163 -21.73 19.05 24.34
C PRO A 163 -22.64 19.26 23.12
N SER A 164 -23.91 18.86 23.21
CA SER A 164 -25.03 19.19 22.31
C SER A 164 -26.24 18.33 22.72
N THR A 165 -26.95 17.71 21.76
CA THR A 165 -28.11 16.83 22.00
C THR A 165 -27.68 15.46 22.52
N PHE A 166 -28.59 14.75 23.19
CA PHE A 166 -28.33 13.39 23.66
C PHE A 166 -28.04 12.41 22.52
N ASN A 167 -28.69 12.58 21.36
CA ASN A 167 -28.41 11.75 20.18
C ASN A 167 -26.98 11.94 19.66
N TYR A 168 -26.48 13.18 19.63
CA TYR A 168 -25.09 13.43 19.29
C TYR A 168 -24.13 12.77 20.30
N PHE A 169 -24.42 12.89 21.59
CA PHE A 169 -23.63 12.25 22.65
C PHE A 169 -23.52 10.73 22.46
N LYS A 170 -24.64 10.06 22.14
CA LYS A 170 -24.65 8.61 21.83
C LYS A 170 -23.79 8.26 20.62
N GLU A 171 -23.90 9.01 19.52
CA GLU A 171 -23.08 8.75 18.32
C GLU A 171 -21.59 8.95 18.60
N GLU A 172 -21.21 9.95 19.41
CA GLU A 172 -19.81 10.16 19.79
C GLU A 172 -19.28 9.04 20.72
N LEU A 173 -20.12 8.47 21.59
CA LEU A 173 -19.75 7.27 22.34
C LEU A 173 -19.48 6.08 21.42
N VAL A 174 -20.36 5.85 20.43
CA VAL A 174 -20.18 4.76 19.45
C VAL A 174 -18.86 4.94 18.69
N LYS A 175 -18.62 6.12 18.13
CA LYS A 175 -17.39 6.42 17.37
C LYS A 175 -16.12 6.33 18.22
N GLY A 176 -16.17 6.83 19.46
CA GLY A 176 -15.01 6.87 20.34
C GLY A 176 -14.69 5.54 21.02
N PHE A 177 -15.60 4.57 21.00
CA PHE A 177 -15.48 3.33 21.76
C PHE A 177 -14.26 2.50 21.38
N TYR A 178 -14.06 2.24 20.09
CA TYR A 178 -12.98 1.38 19.61
C TYR A 178 -11.60 2.02 19.84
N SER A 179 -11.52 3.36 19.72
CA SER A 179 -10.31 4.12 20.04
C SER A 179 -9.93 3.98 21.51
N CYS A 180 -10.89 4.16 22.44
CA CYS A 180 -10.70 3.95 23.87
C CYS A 180 -10.25 2.51 24.19
N TYR A 181 -10.86 1.53 23.51
CA TYR A 181 -10.49 0.13 23.64
C TYR A 181 -9.03 -0.12 23.24
N ARG A 182 -8.59 0.40 22.09
CA ARG A 182 -7.23 0.23 21.60
C ARG A 182 -6.19 0.98 22.43
N SER A 183 -6.50 2.20 22.85
CA SER A 183 -5.58 3.04 23.63
C SER A 183 -5.47 2.59 25.09
N HIS A 184 -6.37 1.71 25.55
CA HIS A 184 -6.51 1.31 26.95
C HIS A 184 -6.70 2.51 27.88
N ARG A 185 -7.30 3.58 27.34
CA ARG A 185 -7.54 4.85 28.05
C ARG A 185 -8.93 5.33 27.71
N ILE A 186 -9.62 5.81 28.73
CA ILE A 186 -10.94 6.41 28.57
C ILE A 186 -10.76 7.88 28.23
N GLU A 187 -11.34 8.27 27.10
CA GLU A 187 -11.23 9.63 26.57
C GLU A 187 -12.54 10.07 25.90
N GLY A 188 -12.62 11.36 25.56
CA GLY A 188 -13.80 11.95 24.94
C GLY A 188 -15.07 11.76 25.79
N MET A 189 -16.17 11.41 25.15
CA MET A 189 -17.46 11.25 25.82
C MET A 189 -17.48 10.11 26.84
N TRP A 190 -16.61 9.10 26.67
CA TRP A 190 -16.51 7.98 27.59
C TRP A 190 -15.99 8.39 28.97
N TYR A 191 -15.25 9.50 29.07
CA TYR A 191 -14.82 10.05 30.36
C TYR A 191 -15.99 10.41 31.27
N TYR A 192 -17.06 10.99 30.70
CA TYR A 192 -18.26 11.37 31.45
C TYR A 192 -19.13 10.17 31.81
N VAL A 193 -19.10 9.11 30.99
CA VAL A 193 -19.83 7.86 31.25
C VAL A 193 -19.15 7.05 32.36
N GLY A 194 -17.82 7.04 32.37
CA GLY A 194 -17.01 6.40 33.40
C GLY A 194 -16.60 4.96 33.08
N GLU A 195 -15.55 4.51 33.76
CA GLU A 195 -14.87 3.25 33.44
C GLU A 195 -15.71 2.00 33.67
N GLN A 196 -16.49 1.97 34.74
CA GLN A 196 -17.31 0.80 35.06
C GLN A 196 -18.32 0.48 33.95
N VAL A 197 -19.00 1.49 33.41
CA VAL A 197 -19.97 1.31 32.32
C VAL A 197 -19.24 0.93 31.02
N PHE A 198 -18.10 1.57 30.73
CA PHE A 198 -17.28 1.21 29.57
C PHE A 198 -16.84 -0.26 29.60
N GLN A 199 -16.32 -0.75 30.74
CA GLN A 199 -15.85 -2.14 30.86
C GLN A 199 -16.99 -3.15 30.68
N GLN A 200 -18.17 -2.87 31.22
CA GLN A 200 -19.33 -3.75 31.03
C GLN A 200 -19.78 -3.81 29.57
N ILE A 201 -19.80 -2.66 28.88
CA ILE A 201 -20.11 -2.63 27.43
C ILE A 201 -19.02 -3.38 26.65
N ARG A 202 -17.75 -3.22 27.03
CA ARG A 202 -16.61 -3.98 26.46
C ARG A 202 -16.78 -5.48 26.58
N GLU A 203 -17.20 -5.96 27.75
CA GLU A 203 -17.48 -7.39 27.97
C GLU A 203 -18.61 -7.90 27.05
N ASN A 204 -19.67 -7.10 26.84
CA ASN A 204 -20.79 -7.47 25.96
C ASN A 204 -20.40 -7.59 24.47
N VAL A 205 -19.32 -6.93 24.04
CA VAL A 205 -18.85 -6.93 22.65
C VAL A 205 -17.47 -7.58 22.49
N VAL A 206 -16.96 -8.26 23.51
CA VAL A 206 -15.58 -8.78 23.57
C VAL A 206 -15.23 -9.71 22.40
N GLU A 207 -16.16 -10.56 21.97
CA GLU A 207 -15.92 -11.49 20.86
C GLU A 207 -15.85 -10.76 19.51
N LEU A 208 -16.59 -9.66 19.33
CA LEU A 208 -16.47 -8.81 18.14
C LEU A 208 -15.12 -8.08 18.14
N LEU A 209 -14.70 -7.57 19.30
CA LEU A 209 -13.41 -6.89 19.46
C LEU A 209 -12.24 -7.81 19.12
N LYS A 210 -12.22 -9.04 19.68
CA LYS A 210 -11.20 -10.05 19.33
C LYS A 210 -11.17 -10.35 17.83
N CYS A 211 -12.34 -10.52 17.22
CA CYS A 211 -12.46 -10.78 15.79
C CYS A 211 -11.90 -9.64 14.94
N ILE A 212 -12.19 -8.39 15.32
CA ILE A 212 -11.65 -7.18 14.66
C ILE A 212 -10.12 -7.12 14.82
N ASP A 213 -9.60 -7.33 16.03
CA ASP A 213 -8.16 -7.28 16.30
C ASP A 213 -7.39 -8.35 15.51
N ASP A 214 -7.94 -9.56 15.39
CA ASP A 214 -7.33 -10.64 14.61
C ASP A 214 -7.37 -10.35 13.10
N MET A 215 -8.46 -9.76 12.60
CA MET A 215 -8.52 -9.27 11.21
C MET A 215 -7.51 -8.15 10.94
N MET A 216 -7.32 -7.23 11.89
CA MET A 216 -6.31 -6.17 11.78
C MET A 216 -4.89 -6.74 11.76
N LYS A 217 -4.58 -7.73 12.61
CA LYS A 217 -3.28 -8.43 12.59
C LYS A 217 -3.06 -9.15 11.26
N ASN A 218 -4.07 -9.85 10.74
CA ASN A 218 -3.99 -10.52 9.45
C ASN A 218 -3.73 -9.53 8.32
N ARG A 219 -4.51 -8.43 8.27
CA ARG A 219 -4.29 -7.33 7.32
C ARG A 219 -2.86 -6.80 7.39
N ASP A 220 -2.36 -6.49 8.58
CA ASP A 220 -1.00 -5.96 8.76
C ASP A 220 0.07 -6.98 8.33
N GLY A 221 -0.24 -8.27 8.44
CA GLY A 221 0.54 -9.36 7.83
C GLY A 221 0.58 -9.27 6.31
N VAL A 222 -0.59 -9.18 5.66
CA VAL A 222 -0.68 -9.04 4.19
C VAL A 222 0.00 -7.77 3.69
N VAL A 223 -0.11 -6.66 4.44
CA VAL A 223 0.60 -5.41 4.13
C VAL A 223 2.11 -5.63 4.11
N LYS A 224 2.67 -6.33 5.11
CA LYS A 224 4.11 -6.66 5.13
C LYS A 224 4.51 -7.51 3.93
N GLU A 225 3.69 -8.48 3.53
CA GLU A 225 3.95 -9.30 2.34
C GLU A 225 3.99 -8.45 1.06
N LEU A 226 3.02 -7.55 0.87
CA LEU A 226 2.99 -6.62 -0.27
C LEU A 226 4.20 -5.67 -0.27
N MET A 227 4.57 -5.14 0.90
CA MET A 227 5.75 -4.28 1.02
C MET A 227 7.05 -5.03 0.73
N SER A 228 7.16 -6.31 1.13
CA SER A 228 8.32 -7.15 0.78
C SER A 228 8.43 -7.32 -0.74
N LEU A 229 7.31 -7.58 -1.41
CA LEU A 229 7.27 -7.73 -2.86
C LEU A 229 7.75 -6.45 -3.57
N LEU A 230 7.29 -5.28 -3.11
CA LEU A 230 7.76 -3.99 -3.64
C LEU A 230 9.24 -3.73 -3.38
N GLU A 231 9.76 -4.17 -2.23
CA GLU A 231 11.18 -4.05 -1.91
C GLU A 231 12.05 -4.97 -2.77
N GLU A 232 11.61 -6.21 -3.02
CA GLU A 232 12.26 -7.15 -3.94
C GLU A 232 12.32 -6.56 -5.36
N MET A 233 11.18 -6.04 -5.86
CA MET A 233 11.13 -5.32 -7.13
C MET A 233 12.12 -4.16 -7.17
N ARG A 234 12.15 -3.33 -6.11
CA ARG A 234 13.07 -2.19 -6.02
C ARG A 234 14.53 -2.61 -6.11
N ILE A 235 14.93 -3.66 -5.37
CA ILE A 235 16.30 -4.17 -5.36
C ILE A 235 16.69 -4.70 -6.74
N GLN A 236 15.79 -5.46 -7.39
CA GLN A 236 16.03 -6.00 -8.72
C GLN A 236 16.19 -4.89 -9.76
N LEU A 237 15.27 -3.91 -9.79
CA LEU A 237 15.31 -2.80 -10.74
C LEU A 237 16.52 -1.90 -10.53
N LYS A 238 16.89 -1.63 -9.28
CA LYS A 238 18.13 -0.89 -8.96
C LYS A 238 19.36 -1.57 -9.57
N LYS A 239 19.45 -2.91 -9.46
CA LYS A 239 20.58 -3.68 -9.99
C LYS A 239 20.55 -3.75 -11.52
N GLU A 240 19.38 -3.98 -12.11
CA GLU A 240 19.24 -4.20 -13.55
C GLU A 240 19.41 -2.94 -14.40
N TYR A 241 18.98 -1.79 -13.86
CA TYR A 241 18.95 -0.49 -14.55
C TYR A 241 19.90 0.56 -13.95
N HIS A 242 20.73 0.19 -12.98
CA HIS A 242 21.70 1.07 -12.30
C HIS A 242 21.06 2.38 -11.80
N LEU A 243 19.91 2.25 -11.12
CA LEU A 243 19.14 3.39 -10.64
C LEU A 243 19.87 4.13 -9.50
N LYS A 244 19.93 5.45 -9.59
CA LYS A 244 20.44 6.33 -8.53
C LYS A 244 19.44 6.37 -7.36
N PRO A 245 19.88 6.74 -6.15
CA PRO A 245 18.97 6.91 -5.02
C PRO A 245 17.86 7.93 -5.27
N SER A 246 18.16 9.05 -5.93
CA SER A 246 17.18 10.10 -6.26
C SER A 246 16.09 9.63 -7.23
N GLU A 247 16.39 8.63 -8.06
CA GLU A 247 15.44 8.03 -9.01
C GLU A 247 14.56 6.95 -8.34
N GLN A 248 14.83 6.65 -7.07
CA GLN A 248 14.06 5.70 -6.26
C GLN A 248 13.12 6.37 -5.27
N GLU A 249 13.08 7.70 -5.28
CA GLU A 249 12.25 8.48 -4.37
C GLU A 249 10.83 8.62 -4.93
N PRO A 250 9.80 8.66 -4.05
CA PRO A 250 8.43 8.87 -4.47
C PRO A 250 8.23 10.30 -5.00
N LEU A 251 7.64 10.39 -6.18
CA LEU A 251 7.24 11.64 -6.86
C LEU A 251 5.84 12.10 -6.42
N ILE A 252 5.01 11.17 -6.00
CA ILE A 252 3.68 11.42 -5.45
C ILE A 252 3.50 10.77 -4.09
N SER A 253 2.49 11.20 -3.36
CA SER A 253 1.93 10.45 -2.24
C SER A 253 0.45 10.21 -2.50
N PHE A 254 0.02 8.96 -2.34
CA PHE A 254 -1.39 8.61 -2.46
C PHE A 254 -2.17 9.29 -1.33
N LEU A 255 -3.24 10.00 -1.71
CA LEU A 255 -4.13 10.63 -0.74
C LEU A 255 -5.03 9.60 -0.08
N PRO A 256 -5.33 9.76 1.22
CA PRO A 256 -6.45 9.07 1.84
C PRO A 256 -7.76 9.46 1.14
N THR A 257 -8.64 8.49 0.94
CA THR A 257 -9.97 8.67 0.32
C THR A 257 -10.92 9.50 1.20
N HIS A 258 -10.61 9.68 2.49
CA HIS A 258 -11.46 10.31 3.50
C HIS A 258 -10.86 11.58 4.12
N ILE A 259 -10.31 12.49 3.32
CA ILE A 259 -10.06 13.88 3.75
C ILE A 259 -11.18 14.76 3.17
N HIS A 260 -12.33 14.78 3.84
CA HIS A 260 -13.37 15.79 3.67
C HIS A 260 -13.95 16.14 5.03
#